data_AF-A0A6P7IP88-F1
#
_entry.id   AF-A0A6P7IP88-F1
#
_cell.length_a   1.000
_cell.length_b   1.000
_cell.length_c   1.000
_cell.angle_alpha   90.00
_cell.angle_beta   90.00
_cell.angle_gamma   90.00
#
_symmetry.space_group_name_H-M   'P 1'
#
loop_
_entity.id
_entity.type
_entity.pdbx_description
1 polymer ?
#
loop_
_entity_poly.entity_id
_entity_poly.type
_entity_poly.pdbx_seq_one_letter_code
_entity_poly.pdbx_strand_id
1 'polypeptide(L)'
;MSAVEIPAGLKELLQGYTVEVLRRRPPNLVEFAVQHFTRVLESQKKEQRLKKRNSKPARKGVTFQTSSNTPNKDDEEEEEEEEEDTSTTGKYSRRVSVCAEAYNPDDDEDDDTEPREQFSEVLDAMFEVLVKPQEHIIDQGDDGDNFYVIEKGVYDIFVQKDGASVCVGKYDNKGSFGELALMYNTPRAATIVATQDGALWGLDRATFHRLIVKNNAKKRRMYEAFIECVPLLKSLELSERMKIVDVLGARAFKDEERIITQGEKADCFYIVESGEVKIMIRSKTKAGQQDNTEVEVARCSRGQYFGELALVTNKPRAASVYAVGETKCLVIDIQAFERLLGPCMDIMKRNISQYEDQLVALFGTSDDLKH
;
A
#
# COMPACT_ATOMS: atom_id res chain seq x y z
N MET A 1 34.45 22.25 -44.23
CA MET A 1 33.77 21.33 -43.30
C MET A 1 33.90 19.93 -43.88
N SER A 2 34.71 19.08 -43.27
CA SER A 2 34.85 17.68 -43.69
C SER A 2 33.54 16.93 -43.41
N ALA A 3 32.98 16.28 -44.42
CA ALA A 3 31.83 15.41 -44.27
C ALA A 3 32.25 14.19 -43.44
N VAL A 4 31.70 14.04 -42.23
CA VAL A 4 31.94 12.88 -41.38
C VAL A 4 31.06 11.73 -41.88
N GLU A 5 31.67 10.70 -42.46
CA GLU A 5 30.96 9.46 -42.81
C GLU A 5 30.65 8.67 -41.54
N ILE A 6 29.37 8.40 -41.30
CA ILE A 6 28.91 7.61 -40.15
C ILE A 6 29.11 6.13 -40.49
N PRO A 7 29.88 5.35 -39.67
CA PRO A 7 30.04 3.93 -39.89
C PRO A 7 28.71 3.17 -39.87
N ALA A 8 28.54 2.23 -40.80
CA ALA A 8 27.39 1.34 -40.83
C ALA A 8 27.33 0.51 -39.53
N GLY A 9 26.15 0.43 -38.90
CA GLY A 9 25.95 -0.31 -37.65
C GLY A 9 26.07 0.52 -36.37
N LEU A 10 26.58 1.77 -36.44
CA LEU A 10 26.76 2.61 -35.25
C LEU A 10 25.41 3.01 -34.62
N LYS A 11 24.41 3.30 -35.46
CA LYS A 11 23.07 3.70 -34.97
C LYS A 11 22.39 2.57 -34.23
N GLU A 12 22.45 1.36 -34.79
CA GLU A 12 21.85 0.15 -34.24
C GLU A 12 22.51 -0.24 -32.90
N LEU A 13 23.84 -0.12 -32.82
CA LEU A 13 24.61 -0.39 -31.61
C LEU A 13 24.22 0.56 -30.46
N LEU A 14 24.17 1.87 -30.73
CA LEU A 14 23.81 2.89 -29.73
C LEU A 14 22.33 2.81 -29.34
N GLN A 15 21.44 2.50 -30.29
CA GLN A 15 20.03 2.30 -30.02
C GLN A 15 19.80 1.09 -29.10
N GLY A 16 20.50 -0.03 -29.31
CA GLY A 16 20.44 -1.20 -28.44
C GLY A 16 20.87 -0.89 -26.99
N TYR A 17 21.98 -0.16 -26.82
CA TYR A 17 22.41 0.31 -25.50
C TYR A 17 21.36 1.21 -24.84
N THR A 18 20.82 2.16 -25.58
CA THR A 18 19.81 3.11 -25.06
C THR A 18 18.54 2.39 -24.60
N VAL A 19 18.07 1.38 -25.35
CA VAL A 19 16.91 0.56 -24.95
C VAL A 19 17.19 -0.17 -23.63
N GLU A 20 18.39 -0.72 -23.45
CA GLU A 20 18.72 -1.47 -22.24
C GLU A 20 18.90 -0.55 -21.02
N VAL A 21 19.40 0.67 -21.22
CA VAL A 21 19.42 1.73 -20.20
C VAL A 21 18.00 2.11 -19.78
N LEU A 22 17.09 2.32 -20.74
CA LEU A 22 15.70 2.67 -20.43
C LEU A 22 14.95 1.55 -19.70
N ARG A 23 15.27 0.28 -20.01
CA ARG A 23 14.69 -0.90 -19.34
C ARG A 23 15.21 -1.11 -17.92
N ARG A 24 16.53 -1.01 -17.72
CA ARG A 24 17.17 -1.37 -16.43
C ARG A 24 17.38 -0.20 -15.49
N ARG A 25 17.31 1.04 -15.99
CA ARG A 25 17.54 2.28 -15.24
C ARG A 25 18.75 2.18 -14.29
N PRO A 26 19.96 1.87 -14.82
CA PRO A 26 21.14 1.71 -13.98
C PRO A 26 21.55 3.05 -13.35
N PRO A 27 22.04 3.06 -12.10
CA PRO A 27 22.43 4.28 -11.39
C PRO A 27 23.70 4.91 -11.96
N ASN A 28 24.59 4.12 -12.58
CA ASN A 28 25.81 4.59 -13.24
C ASN A 28 25.85 4.14 -14.71
N LEU A 29 25.69 5.11 -15.62
CA LEU A 29 25.65 4.85 -17.06
C LEU A 29 27.01 4.40 -17.61
N VAL A 30 28.13 4.89 -17.06
CA VAL A 30 29.47 4.59 -17.60
C VAL A 30 29.87 3.15 -17.30
N GLU A 31 29.68 2.73 -16.05
CA GLU A 31 29.94 1.35 -15.63
C GLU A 31 29.04 0.36 -16.38
N PHE A 32 27.77 0.73 -16.55
CA PHE A 32 26.82 -0.07 -17.31
C PHE A 32 27.20 -0.17 -18.80
N ALA A 33 27.70 0.91 -19.41
CA ALA A 33 28.19 0.90 -20.79
C ALA A 33 29.35 -0.07 -20.98
N VAL A 34 30.33 -0.08 -20.07
CA VAL A 34 31.46 -1.01 -20.09
C VAL A 34 30.96 -2.45 -20.06
N GLN A 35 30.08 -2.78 -19.11
CA GLN A 35 29.54 -4.15 -19.00
C GLN A 35 28.68 -4.55 -20.21
N HIS A 36 27.88 -3.63 -20.74
CA HIS A 36 27.01 -3.89 -21.89
C HIS A 36 27.83 -4.15 -23.15
N PHE A 37 28.80 -3.30 -23.48
CA PHE A 37 29.60 -3.47 -24.68
C PHE A 37 30.56 -4.67 -24.59
N THR A 38 31.07 -5.01 -23.40
CA THR A 38 31.84 -6.25 -23.20
C THR A 38 31.02 -7.49 -23.53
N ARG A 39 29.76 -7.56 -23.06
CA ARG A 39 28.84 -8.67 -23.39
C ARG A 39 28.49 -8.73 -24.88
N VAL A 40 28.24 -7.59 -25.51
CA VAL A 40 27.97 -7.52 -26.96
C VAL A 40 29.18 -8.03 -27.75
N LEU A 41 30.40 -7.62 -27.35
CA LEU A 41 31.65 -8.04 -27.99
C LEU A 41 31.88 -9.57 -27.86
N GLU A 42 31.62 -10.14 -26.68
CA GLU A 42 31.71 -11.59 -26.45
C GLU A 42 30.72 -12.38 -27.30
N SER A 43 29.48 -11.89 -27.41
CA SER A 43 28.45 -12.51 -28.26
C SER A 43 28.87 -12.52 -29.74
N GLN A 44 29.41 -11.40 -30.24
CA GLN A 44 29.92 -11.32 -31.61
C GLN A 44 31.10 -12.27 -31.85
N LYS A 45 32.04 -12.38 -30.90
CA LYS A 45 33.15 -13.35 -30.96
C LYS A 45 32.64 -14.78 -31.00
N LYS A 46 31.60 -15.11 -30.23
CA LYS A 46 30.98 -16.44 -30.20
C LYS A 46 30.31 -16.77 -31.54
N GLU A 47 29.55 -15.86 -32.13
CA GLU A 47 28.95 -16.03 -33.45
C GLU A 47 29.98 -16.19 -34.57
N GLN A 48 31.08 -15.43 -34.53
CA GLN A 48 32.17 -15.57 -35.50
C GLN A 48 32.87 -16.93 -35.39
N ARG A 49 33.06 -17.46 -34.17
CA ARG A 49 33.60 -18.81 -33.94
C ARG A 49 32.68 -19.91 -34.49
N LEU A 50 31.37 -19.75 -34.34
CA LEU A 50 30.36 -20.67 -34.90
C LEU A 50 30.35 -20.66 -36.44
N LYS A 51 30.45 -19.48 -37.06
CA LYS A 51 30.53 -19.35 -38.53
C LYS A 51 31.80 -19.99 -39.13
N LYS A 52 32.94 -19.90 -38.43
CA LYS A 52 34.20 -20.58 -38.83
C LYS A 52 34.15 -22.11 -38.71
N ARG A 53 33.33 -22.67 -37.81
CA ARG A 53 33.16 -24.14 -37.67
C ARG A 53 32.38 -24.76 -38.83
N ASN A 54 31.43 -24.02 -39.41
CA ASN A 54 30.57 -24.52 -40.49
C ASN A 54 31.19 -24.43 -41.90
N SER A 55 32.42 -23.90 -42.06
CA SER A 55 33.06 -23.70 -43.37
C SER A 55 34.20 -24.69 -43.69
N LYS A 56 34.36 -25.80 -42.96
CA LYS A 56 35.35 -26.85 -43.31
C LYS A 56 34.71 -27.90 -44.26
N PRO A 57 35.34 -28.25 -45.40
CA PRO A 57 34.76 -29.20 -46.35
C PRO A 57 34.89 -30.65 -45.85
N ALA A 58 33.85 -31.44 -46.10
CA ALA A 58 33.78 -32.86 -45.75
C ALA A 58 34.85 -33.67 -46.51
N ARG A 59 35.70 -34.41 -45.79
CA ARG A 59 36.53 -35.47 -46.35
C ARG A 59 35.94 -36.84 -46.02
N LYS A 60 35.97 -37.69 -47.05
CA LYS A 60 35.47 -39.06 -47.19
C LYS A 60 35.71 -39.95 -45.96
N GLY A 61 34.69 -40.76 -45.64
CA GLY A 61 34.73 -41.74 -44.57
C GLY A 61 35.50 -43.02 -44.93
N VAL A 62 35.92 -43.73 -43.89
CA VAL A 62 36.11 -45.19 -43.84
C VAL A 62 35.77 -45.66 -42.42
N THR A 63 35.14 -46.83 -42.37
CA THR A 63 34.47 -47.53 -41.27
C THR A 63 35.42 -48.28 -40.32
N PHE A 64 35.04 -48.34 -39.03
CA PHE A 64 35.32 -49.30 -37.92
C PHE A 64 36.66 -50.04 -37.83
N GLN A 65 37.28 -50.01 -36.64
CA GLN A 65 37.35 -51.18 -35.72
C GLN A 65 37.98 -50.84 -34.35
N THR A 66 37.57 -51.63 -33.36
CA THR A 66 37.95 -51.62 -31.93
C THR A 66 39.25 -52.41 -31.67
N SER A 67 40.17 -51.88 -30.86
CA SER A 67 41.00 -52.67 -29.91
C SER A 67 41.98 -51.80 -29.11
N SER A 68 42.21 -52.23 -27.88
CA SER A 68 43.04 -51.73 -26.77
C SER A 68 44.55 -51.65 -27.01
N ASN A 69 45.22 -50.61 -26.46
CA ASN A 69 46.43 -50.73 -25.62
C ASN A 69 46.91 -49.35 -25.09
N THR A 70 47.41 -49.35 -23.85
CA THR A 70 48.11 -48.29 -23.08
C THR A 70 49.51 -47.93 -23.65
N PRO A 71 50.32 -47.06 -23.00
CA PRO A 71 50.10 -45.67 -22.58
C PRO A 71 51.20 -44.75 -23.19
N ASN A 72 51.02 -43.42 -23.17
CA ASN A 72 52.17 -42.52 -23.19
C ASN A 72 51.92 -41.32 -22.28
N LYS A 73 52.80 -41.23 -21.29
CA LYS A 73 53.08 -40.04 -20.48
C LYS A 73 53.59 -38.94 -21.40
N ASP A 74 53.07 -37.74 -21.23
CA ASP A 74 53.89 -36.54 -21.22
C ASP A 74 53.31 -35.66 -20.11
N ASP A 75 54.16 -35.45 -19.11
CA ASP A 75 53.95 -34.66 -17.91
C ASP A 75 53.94 -33.17 -18.28
N GLU A 76 52.85 -32.46 -18.00
CA GLU A 76 52.89 -31.02 -17.72
C GLU A 76 52.19 -30.83 -16.37
N GLU A 77 53.01 -30.60 -15.34
CA GLU A 77 52.60 -30.23 -13.98
C GLU A 77 51.94 -28.84 -14.04
N GLU A 78 50.62 -28.77 -13.91
CA GLU A 78 49.93 -27.53 -13.52
C GLU A 78 49.75 -27.55 -12.00
N GLU A 79 50.39 -26.60 -11.33
CA GLU A 79 50.26 -26.35 -9.89
C GLU A 79 48.79 -26.05 -9.55
N GLU A 80 48.16 -26.92 -8.75
CA GLU A 80 46.87 -26.62 -8.12
C GLU A 80 47.12 -25.63 -6.98
N GLU A 81 46.93 -24.33 -7.25
CA GLU A 81 46.66 -23.36 -6.18
C GLU A 81 45.27 -23.69 -5.60
N GLU A 82 45.23 -24.12 -4.34
CA GLU A 82 43.99 -24.22 -3.55
C GLU A 82 43.41 -22.81 -3.37
N GLU A 83 42.53 -22.38 -4.29
CA GLU A 83 41.68 -21.22 -4.05
C GLU A 83 40.60 -21.58 -3.01
N GLU A 84 40.67 -20.90 -1.86
CA GLU A 84 39.59 -20.82 -0.88
C GLU A 84 38.25 -20.52 -1.57
N ASP A 85 37.24 -21.33 -1.26
CA ASP A 85 35.86 -21.24 -1.74
C ASP A 85 35.23 -19.90 -1.30
N THR A 86 35.51 -18.84 -2.06
CA THR A 86 34.85 -17.55 -1.90
C THR A 86 33.48 -17.61 -2.56
N SER A 87 32.47 -17.63 -1.70
CA SER A 87 31.04 -17.63 -1.99
C SER A 87 30.68 -16.93 -3.31
N THR A 88 30.06 -17.68 -4.22
CA THR A 88 29.54 -17.14 -5.47
C THR A 88 28.47 -16.07 -5.20
N THR A 89 28.79 -14.84 -5.57
CA THR A 89 27.93 -13.67 -5.45
C THR A 89 26.67 -13.81 -6.33
N GLY A 90 25.55 -14.16 -5.70
CA GLY A 90 24.24 -13.51 -5.86
C GLY A 90 23.68 -13.26 -7.27
N LYS A 91 23.75 -14.21 -8.21
CA LYS A 91 23.08 -14.07 -9.53
C LYS A 91 21.57 -14.36 -9.52
N TYR A 92 21.01 -14.83 -8.40
CA TYR A 92 19.58 -15.06 -8.25
C TYR A 92 19.11 -14.63 -6.86
N SER A 93 18.78 -13.35 -6.69
CA SER A 93 17.92 -12.94 -5.58
C SER A 93 16.51 -13.41 -5.92
N ARG A 94 16.21 -14.69 -5.63
CA ARG A 94 14.84 -15.20 -5.67
C ARG A 94 14.09 -14.57 -4.51
N ARG A 95 13.07 -13.78 -4.81
CA ARG A 95 12.14 -13.29 -3.80
C ARG A 95 11.46 -14.49 -3.16
N VAL A 96 11.61 -14.63 -1.85
CA VAL A 96 10.96 -15.67 -1.05
C VAL A 96 9.61 -15.13 -0.58
N SER A 97 8.59 -15.99 -0.55
CA SER A 97 7.29 -15.66 0.03
C SER A 97 7.39 -15.59 1.55
N VAL A 98 6.70 -14.63 2.15
CA VAL A 98 6.57 -14.50 3.61
C VAL A 98 5.11 -14.69 4.01
N CYS A 99 4.87 -15.25 5.18
CA CYS A 99 3.54 -15.44 5.75
C CYS A 99 3.60 -15.27 7.28
N ALA A 100 2.55 -14.68 7.84
CA ALA A 100 2.33 -14.60 9.28
C ALA A 100 1.47 -15.77 9.76
N GLU A 101 1.31 -15.95 11.07
CA GLU A 101 0.44 -16.98 11.62
C GLU A 101 -1.03 -16.76 11.19
N ALA A 102 -1.75 -17.84 10.94
CA ALA A 102 -3.17 -17.77 10.62
C ALA A 102 -3.99 -17.46 11.88
N TYR A 103 -4.96 -16.56 11.76
CA TYR A 103 -5.88 -16.20 12.82
C TYR A 103 -7.30 -16.10 12.24
N ASN A 104 -8.27 -16.74 12.91
CA ASN A 104 -9.67 -16.68 12.53
C ASN A 104 -10.41 -15.66 13.42
N PRO A 105 -10.84 -14.50 12.90
CA PRO A 105 -11.57 -13.51 13.68
C PRO A 105 -12.99 -13.94 14.10
N ASP A 106 -13.51 -15.04 13.55
CA ASP A 106 -14.82 -15.58 13.92
C ASP A 106 -14.79 -16.43 15.19
N ASP A 107 -13.60 -16.81 15.69
CA ASP A 107 -13.43 -17.66 16.88
C ASP A 107 -13.48 -16.84 18.20
N ASP A 108 -13.30 -15.53 18.13
CA ASP A 108 -13.36 -14.64 19.28
C ASP A 108 -14.81 -14.29 19.62
N GLU A 109 -15.22 -14.47 20.88
CA GLU A 109 -16.54 -14.03 21.35
C GLU A 109 -16.71 -12.52 21.13
N ASP A 110 -17.81 -12.16 20.46
CA ASP A 110 -18.22 -10.78 20.24
C ASP A 110 -18.65 -10.18 21.59
N ASP A 111 -17.75 -9.44 22.23
CA ASP A 111 -18.16 -8.50 23.27
C ASP A 111 -18.89 -7.33 22.57
N ASP A 112 -20.14 -7.05 22.93
CA ASP A 112 -21.01 -6.03 22.29
C ASP A 112 -20.49 -4.58 22.44
N THR A 113 -19.33 -4.38 23.08
CA THR A 113 -18.68 -3.09 23.27
C THR A 113 -18.34 -2.40 21.95
N GLU A 114 -18.56 -1.09 21.81
CA GLU A 114 -18.12 -0.36 20.61
C GLU A 114 -16.61 -0.54 20.34
N PRO A 115 -16.17 -0.62 19.07
CA PRO A 115 -14.75 -0.67 18.75
C PRO A 115 -14.06 0.55 19.36
N ARG A 116 -13.16 0.31 20.31
CA ARG A 116 -12.32 1.39 20.86
C ARG A 116 -11.38 1.88 19.77
N GLU A 117 -10.78 3.04 19.99
CA GLU A 117 -9.67 3.47 19.16
C GLU A 117 -8.60 2.37 19.15
N GLN A 118 -8.35 1.78 17.97
CA GLN A 118 -7.45 0.65 17.77
C GLN A 118 -6.09 0.85 18.45
N PHE A 119 -5.64 2.11 18.50
CA PHE A 119 -4.39 2.51 19.12
C PHE A 119 -4.37 2.27 20.64
N SER A 120 -5.47 2.53 21.36
CA SER A 120 -5.55 2.33 22.81
C SER A 120 -5.39 0.87 23.20
N GLU A 121 -6.08 -0.04 22.49
CA GLU A 121 -6.00 -1.47 22.80
C GLU A 121 -4.61 -2.05 22.51
N VAL A 122 -3.92 -1.53 21.50
CA VAL A 122 -2.54 -1.90 21.22
C VAL A 122 -1.61 -1.41 22.33
N LEU A 123 -1.80 -0.18 22.83
CA LEU A 123 -1.02 0.35 23.95
C LEU A 123 -1.27 -0.45 25.24
N ASP A 124 -2.52 -0.80 25.54
CA ASP A 124 -2.89 -1.61 26.71
C ASP A 124 -2.27 -3.01 26.67
N ALA A 125 -2.00 -3.52 25.47
CA ALA A 125 -1.37 -4.82 25.26
C ALA A 125 0.17 -4.79 25.31
N MET A 126 0.78 -3.60 25.37
CA MET A 126 2.23 -3.51 25.51
C MET A 126 2.67 -3.91 26.93
N PHE A 127 3.81 -4.60 27.03
CA PHE A 127 4.38 -5.02 28.30
C PHE A 127 5.72 -4.32 28.58
N GLU A 128 5.98 -3.99 29.84
CA GLU A 128 7.23 -3.37 30.25
C GLU A 128 8.38 -4.38 30.26
N VAL A 129 9.53 -3.98 29.73
CA VAL A 129 10.78 -4.73 29.73
C VAL A 129 11.85 -3.88 30.41
N LEU A 130 12.26 -4.30 31.60
CA LEU A 130 13.35 -3.67 32.35
C LEU A 130 14.67 -4.30 31.93
N VAL A 131 15.68 -3.46 31.66
CA VAL A 131 16.99 -3.91 31.19
C VAL A 131 18.12 -3.30 32.01
N LYS A 132 19.24 -4.04 32.09
CA LYS A 132 20.46 -3.64 32.78
C LYS A 132 21.59 -3.29 31.80
N PRO A 133 22.62 -2.55 32.22
CA PRO A 133 23.80 -2.31 31.41
C PRO A 133 24.40 -3.62 30.89
N GLN A 134 24.84 -3.60 29.64
CA GLN A 134 25.39 -4.72 28.87
C GLN A 134 24.39 -5.84 28.52
N GLU A 135 23.11 -5.67 28.82
CA GLU A 135 22.07 -6.61 28.41
C GLU A 135 21.74 -6.44 26.92
N HIS A 136 21.61 -7.56 26.21
CA HIS A 136 21.22 -7.59 24.80
C HIS A 136 19.69 -7.69 24.72
N ILE A 137 19.07 -6.72 24.06
CA ILE A 137 17.61 -6.68 23.90
C ILE A 137 17.20 -7.54 22.71
N ILE A 138 17.97 -7.44 21.62
CA ILE A 138 17.84 -8.27 20.43
C ILE A 138 19.23 -8.52 19.86
N ASP A 139 19.42 -9.68 19.24
CA ASP A 139 20.64 -10.05 18.54
C ASP A 139 20.40 -10.19 17.04
N GLN A 140 21.35 -9.72 16.24
CA GLN A 140 21.30 -9.83 14.79
C GLN A 140 21.25 -11.31 14.36
N GLY A 141 20.33 -11.62 13.46
CA GLY A 141 20.11 -12.98 12.96
C GLY A 141 19.04 -13.76 13.72
N ASP A 142 18.69 -13.35 14.94
CA ASP A 142 17.63 -14.00 15.71
C ASP A 142 16.26 -13.74 15.10
N ASP A 143 15.32 -14.66 15.34
CA ASP A 143 13.93 -14.48 14.96
C ASP A 143 13.32 -13.29 15.70
N GLY A 144 12.65 -12.43 14.95
CA GLY A 144 12.12 -11.18 15.48
C GLY A 144 10.67 -11.29 15.85
N ASP A 145 10.33 -11.45 17.12
CA ASP A 145 8.93 -11.65 17.56
C ASP A 145 8.25 -10.43 18.20
N ASN A 146 9.06 -9.48 18.66
CA ASN A 146 8.56 -8.29 19.36
C ASN A 146 8.99 -6.98 18.67
N PHE A 147 8.15 -5.96 18.80
CA PHE A 147 8.49 -4.57 18.57
C PHE A 147 8.75 -3.88 19.91
N TYR A 148 9.76 -3.02 19.96
CA TYR A 148 10.13 -2.31 21.19
C TYR A 148 10.12 -0.80 20.99
N VAL A 149 9.59 -0.08 21.99
CA VAL A 149 9.63 1.37 22.11
C VAL A 149 10.41 1.73 23.38
N ILE A 150 11.36 2.65 23.28
CA ILE A 150 12.20 3.04 24.41
C ILE A 150 11.42 4.01 25.31
N GLU A 151 11.26 3.66 26.59
CA GLU A 151 10.77 4.58 27.61
C GLU A 151 11.91 5.38 28.23
N LYS A 152 12.98 4.69 28.65
CA LYS A 152 14.17 5.30 29.24
C LYS A 152 15.41 4.43 29.05
N GLY A 153 16.57 5.04 29.21
CA GLY A 153 17.86 4.38 29.07
C GLY A 153 18.53 4.69 27.73
N VAL A 154 19.73 4.15 27.58
CA VAL A 154 20.63 4.47 26.48
C VAL A 154 21.13 3.18 25.86
N TYR A 155 21.02 3.05 24.53
CA TYR A 155 21.19 1.78 23.82
C TYR A 155 22.10 1.96 22.61
N ASP A 156 23.08 1.09 22.45
CA ASP A 156 23.96 1.08 21.28
C ASP A 156 23.48 0.06 20.25
N ILE A 157 23.62 0.41 18.96
CA ILE A 157 23.17 -0.38 17.82
C ILE A 157 24.39 -0.95 17.12
N PHE A 158 24.48 -2.27 17.03
CA PHE A 158 25.56 -2.98 16.38
C PHE A 158 25.06 -3.71 15.14
N VAL A 159 25.82 -3.65 14.05
CA VAL A 159 25.57 -4.45 12.85
C VAL A 159 26.85 -5.17 12.48
N GLN A 160 26.75 -6.48 12.33
CA GLN A 160 27.81 -7.34 11.85
C GLN A 160 27.89 -7.25 10.33
N LYS A 161 29.03 -6.76 9.82
CA LYS A 161 29.37 -6.72 8.39
C LYS A 161 30.77 -7.32 8.22
N ASP A 162 30.92 -8.26 7.29
CA ASP A 162 32.20 -8.86 6.93
C ASP A 162 32.99 -9.41 8.13
N GLY A 163 32.28 -10.02 9.09
CA GLY A 163 32.87 -10.60 10.30
C GLY A 163 33.21 -9.59 11.41
N ALA A 164 33.10 -8.29 11.16
CA ALA A 164 33.32 -7.24 12.16
C ALA A 164 31.98 -6.69 12.70
N SER A 165 31.87 -6.53 14.03
CA SER A 165 30.76 -5.83 14.66
C SER A 165 31.04 -4.33 14.66
N VAL A 166 30.20 -3.55 13.98
CA VAL A 166 30.33 -2.10 13.87
C VAL A 166 29.19 -1.44 14.62
N CYS A 167 29.49 -0.49 15.52
CA CYS A 167 28.49 0.37 16.12
C CYS A 167 27.99 1.37 15.07
N VAL A 168 26.74 1.24 14.66
CA VAL A 168 26.12 2.04 13.58
C VAL A 168 25.30 3.21 14.10
N GLY A 169 24.98 3.22 15.39
CA GLY A 169 24.15 4.26 15.98
C GLY A 169 23.86 4.03 17.45
N LYS A 170 23.10 4.95 18.02
CA LYS A 170 22.76 4.96 19.44
C LYS A 170 21.38 5.57 19.63
N TYR A 171 20.61 4.98 20.54
CA TYR A 171 19.38 5.55 21.08
C TYR A 171 19.64 6.18 22.45
N ASP A 172 18.98 7.31 22.71
CA ASP A 172 19.09 8.05 23.96
C ASP A 172 17.69 8.46 24.43
N ASN A 173 17.13 7.68 25.36
CA ASN A 173 15.81 7.89 25.98
C ASN A 173 14.63 8.08 25.00
N LYS A 174 14.80 7.66 23.73
CA LYS A 174 13.78 7.73 22.69
C LYS A 174 14.12 6.79 21.54
N GLY A 175 13.09 6.42 20.79
CA GLY A 175 13.21 5.62 19.59
C GLY A 175 12.44 4.31 19.72
N SER A 176 12.39 3.59 18.62
CA SER A 176 11.75 2.29 18.51
C SER A 176 12.50 1.43 17.51
N PHE A 177 12.40 0.12 17.66
CA PHE A 177 13.07 -0.83 16.76
C PHE A 177 12.31 -2.15 16.69
N GLY A 178 12.47 -2.85 15.57
CA GLY A 178 11.90 -4.17 15.36
C GLY A 178 10.48 -4.15 14.81
N GLU A 179 10.06 -3.07 14.15
CA GLU A 179 8.72 -2.92 13.59
C GLU A 179 8.37 -3.95 12.51
N LEU A 180 9.37 -4.46 11.76
CA LEU A 180 9.16 -5.54 10.79
C LEU A 180 8.72 -6.84 11.47
N ALA A 181 9.11 -7.06 12.73
CA ALA A 181 8.67 -8.22 13.52
C ALA A 181 7.15 -8.28 13.68
N LEU A 182 6.45 -7.14 13.59
CA LEU A 182 4.99 -7.12 13.66
C LEU A 182 4.32 -7.60 12.39
N MET A 183 5.03 -7.66 11.26
CA MET A 183 4.46 -8.00 9.96
C MET A 183 4.62 -9.49 9.62
N TYR A 184 5.81 -10.05 9.87
CA TYR A 184 6.14 -11.44 9.61
C TYR A 184 7.43 -11.82 10.36
N ASN A 185 7.70 -13.12 10.49
CA ASN A 185 8.97 -13.57 11.05
C ASN A 185 10.13 -13.21 10.13
N THR A 186 11.03 -12.35 10.62
CA THR A 186 12.25 -11.94 9.93
C THR A 186 13.41 -11.97 10.89
N PRO A 187 14.58 -12.49 10.47
CA PRO A 187 15.81 -12.32 11.24
C PRO A 187 16.09 -10.85 11.54
N ARG A 188 16.52 -10.55 12.76
CA ARG A 188 16.91 -9.20 13.16
C ARG A 188 18.09 -8.71 12.34
N ALA A 189 18.03 -7.46 11.90
CA ALA A 189 19.09 -6.85 11.08
C ALA A 189 20.25 -6.26 11.90
N ALA A 190 20.09 -6.11 13.21
CA ALA A 190 21.04 -5.48 14.11
C ALA A 190 20.90 -6.04 15.52
N THR A 191 21.99 -5.98 16.30
CA THR A 191 22.02 -6.23 17.73
C THR A 191 21.82 -4.91 18.48
N ILE A 192 21.00 -4.90 19.53
CA ILE A 192 20.78 -3.73 20.38
C ILE A 192 21.18 -4.07 21.81
N VAL A 193 22.08 -3.27 22.39
CA VAL A 193 22.63 -3.50 23.73
C VAL A 193 22.38 -2.29 24.61
N ALA A 194 21.90 -2.51 25.83
CA ALA A 194 21.74 -1.47 26.83
C ALA A 194 23.12 -1.02 27.36
N THR A 195 23.35 0.28 27.44
CA THR A 195 24.57 0.85 28.05
C THR A 195 24.35 1.31 29.48
N GLN A 196 23.09 1.45 29.88
CA GLN A 196 22.62 1.90 31.19
C GLN A 196 21.37 1.12 31.60
N ASP A 197 20.96 1.22 32.87
CA ASP A 197 19.64 0.72 33.28
C ASP A 197 18.56 1.43 32.45
N GLY A 198 17.59 0.66 31.94
CA GLY A 198 16.60 1.15 31.00
C GLY A 198 15.25 0.45 31.16
N ALA A 199 14.23 1.01 30.50
CA ALA A 199 12.94 0.38 30.33
C ALA A 199 12.45 0.56 28.89
N LEU A 200 11.79 -0.47 28.37
CA LEU A 200 11.18 -0.50 27.05
C LEU A 200 9.75 -1.02 27.15
N TRP A 201 8.90 -0.61 26.21
CA TRP A 201 7.60 -1.22 25.97
C TRP A 201 7.71 -2.20 24.81
N GLY A 202 7.43 -3.48 25.09
CA GLY A 202 7.39 -4.56 24.12
C GLY A 202 5.97 -4.83 23.63
N LEU A 203 5.82 -5.18 22.36
CA LEU A 203 4.58 -5.67 21.77
C LEU A 203 4.87 -6.89 20.90
N ASP A 204 4.18 -7.99 21.15
CA ASP A 204 4.36 -9.23 20.41
C ASP A 204 3.55 -9.26 19.10
N ARG A 205 4.10 -9.91 18.08
CA ARG A 205 3.47 -10.05 16.75
C ARG A 205 2.07 -10.64 16.83
N ALA A 206 1.91 -11.74 17.56
CA ALA A 206 0.66 -12.49 17.60
C ALA A 206 -0.49 -11.67 18.22
N THR A 207 -0.21 -10.94 19.30
CA THR A 207 -1.16 -10.02 19.93
C THR A 207 -1.48 -8.85 19.04
N PHE A 208 -0.49 -8.22 18.40
CA PHE A 208 -0.73 -7.14 17.45
C PHE A 208 -1.63 -7.60 16.28
N HIS A 209 -1.27 -8.72 15.63
CA HIS A 209 -2.07 -9.30 14.55
C HIS A 209 -3.49 -9.62 14.98
N ARG A 210 -3.65 -10.30 16.13
CA ARG A 210 -4.96 -10.63 16.69
C ARG A 210 -5.79 -9.38 16.91
N LEU A 211 -5.25 -8.35 17.58
CA LEU A 211 -5.97 -7.10 17.86
C LEU A 211 -6.40 -6.39 16.57
N ILE A 212 -5.50 -6.26 15.60
CA ILE A 212 -5.80 -5.57 14.34
C ILE A 212 -6.85 -6.35 13.52
N VAL A 213 -6.69 -7.67 13.37
CA VAL A 213 -7.63 -8.48 12.58
C VAL A 213 -8.99 -8.56 13.26
N LYS A 214 -9.03 -8.77 14.58
CA LYS A 214 -10.26 -8.77 15.38
C LYS A 214 -11.01 -7.43 15.25
N ASN A 215 -10.33 -6.31 15.47
CA ASN A 215 -10.96 -4.99 15.41
C ASN A 215 -11.47 -4.64 14.01
N ASN A 216 -10.71 -5.01 12.96
CA ASN A 216 -11.15 -4.79 11.59
C ASN A 216 -12.34 -5.69 11.22
N ALA A 217 -12.36 -6.95 11.66
CA ALA A 217 -13.50 -7.84 11.45
C ALA A 217 -14.76 -7.33 12.16
N LYS A 218 -14.64 -6.92 13.43
CA LYS A 218 -15.74 -6.32 14.21
C LYS A 218 -16.28 -5.05 13.54
N LYS A 219 -15.39 -4.14 13.11
CA LYS A 219 -15.77 -2.92 12.37
C LYS A 219 -16.49 -3.25 11.06
N ARG A 220 -16.03 -4.27 10.32
CA ARG A 220 -16.71 -4.74 9.10
C ARG A 220 -18.11 -5.25 9.39
N ARG A 221 -18.30 -6.13 10.40
CA ARG A 221 -19.62 -6.65 10.79
C ARG A 221 -20.57 -5.51 11.20
N MET A 222 -20.09 -4.58 12.02
CA MET A 222 -20.89 -3.41 12.44
C MET A 222 -21.35 -2.58 11.24
N TYR A 223 -20.44 -2.22 10.33
CA TYR A 223 -20.80 -1.45 9.15
C TYR A 223 -21.67 -2.22 8.18
N GLU A 224 -21.47 -3.53 8.03
CA GLU A 224 -22.37 -4.36 7.23
C GLU A 224 -23.80 -4.32 7.77
N ALA A 225 -23.98 -4.55 9.07
CA ALA A 225 -25.29 -4.48 9.74
C ALA A 225 -25.92 -3.08 9.64
N PHE A 226 -25.10 -2.03 9.73
CA PHE A 226 -25.55 -0.66 9.54
C PHE A 226 -26.02 -0.41 8.10
N ILE A 227 -25.25 -0.84 7.09
CA ILE A 227 -25.58 -0.69 5.67
C ILE A 227 -26.83 -1.49 5.31
N GLU A 228 -27.04 -2.66 5.91
CA GLU A 228 -28.28 -3.44 5.75
C GLU A 228 -29.52 -2.67 6.22
N CYS A 229 -29.38 -1.83 7.26
CA CYS A 229 -30.47 -1.00 7.77
C CYS A 229 -30.78 0.21 6.86
N VAL A 230 -29.87 0.60 5.96
CA VAL A 230 -30.07 1.75 5.06
C VAL A 230 -31.06 1.37 3.96
N PRO A 231 -32.26 1.98 3.88
CA PRO A 231 -33.30 1.56 2.93
C PRO A 231 -32.86 1.58 1.47
N LEU A 232 -31.99 2.53 1.10
CA LEU A 232 -31.44 2.68 -0.25
C LEU A 232 -30.60 1.46 -0.68
N LEU A 233 -29.92 0.82 0.27
CA LEU A 233 -28.91 -0.22 0.02
C LEU A 233 -29.45 -1.62 0.30
N LYS A 234 -30.71 -1.74 0.72
CA LYS A 234 -31.38 -3.01 1.03
C LYS A 234 -31.50 -3.96 -0.16
N SER A 235 -31.47 -3.44 -1.38
CA SER A 235 -31.52 -4.25 -2.61
C SER A 235 -30.19 -4.92 -2.95
N LEU A 236 -29.10 -4.57 -2.26
CA LEU A 236 -27.77 -5.10 -2.53
C LEU A 236 -27.57 -6.46 -1.87
N GLU A 237 -26.93 -7.37 -2.61
CA GLU A 237 -26.52 -8.66 -2.08
C GLU A 237 -25.38 -8.51 -1.06
N LEU A 238 -25.19 -9.54 -0.23
CA LEU A 238 -24.12 -9.56 0.79
C LEU A 238 -22.74 -9.21 0.18
N SER A 239 -22.40 -9.82 -0.95
CA SER A 239 -21.11 -9.58 -1.62
C SER A 239 -20.93 -8.14 -2.11
N GLU A 240 -22.03 -7.45 -2.44
CA GLU A 240 -22.02 -6.05 -2.88
C GLU A 240 -21.90 -5.11 -1.68
N ARG A 241 -22.62 -5.40 -0.59
CA ARG A 241 -22.48 -4.66 0.67
C ARG A 241 -21.07 -4.74 1.22
N MET A 242 -20.44 -5.92 1.19
CA MET A 242 -19.06 -6.07 1.66
C MET A 242 -18.06 -5.24 0.85
N LYS A 243 -18.25 -5.12 -0.48
CA LYS A 243 -17.42 -4.22 -1.30
C LYS A 243 -17.58 -2.76 -0.92
N ILE A 244 -18.79 -2.34 -0.51
CA ILE A 244 -19.02 -0.98 0.00
C ILE A 244 -18.32 -0.79 1.33
N VAL A 245 -18.47 -1.74 2.26
CA VAL A 245 -17.82 -1.69 3.58
C VAL A 245 -16.30 -1.55 3.46
N ASP A 246 -15.68 -2.21 2.46
CA ASP A 246 -14.22 -2.13 2.24
C ASP A 246 -13.72 -0.76 1.74
N VAL A 247 -14.57 0.06 1.12
CA VAL A 247 -14.21 1.40 0.61
C VAL A 247 -14.73 2.55 1.49
N LEU A 248 -15.51 2.22 2.51
CA LEU A 248 -16.25 3.19 3.29
C LEU A 248 -15.33 3.90 4.28
N GLY A 249 -15.25 5.22 4.12
CA GLY A 249 -14.57 6.10 5.07
C GLY A 249 -15.50 6.51 6.21
N ALA A 250 -14.94 6.88 7.36
CA ALA A 250 -15.69 7.51 8.44
C ALA A 250 -15.11 8.91 8.72
N ARG A 251 -15.98 9.91 8.88
CA ARG A 251 -15.61 11.28 9.24
C ARG A 251 -16.50 11.76 10.38
N ALA A 252 -15.86 12.31 11.42
CA ALA A 252 -16.54 12.98 12.51
C ALA A 252 -16.52 14.49 12.29
N PHE A 253 -17.60 15.14 12.64
CA PHE A 253 -17.84 16.57 12.50
C PHE A 253 -18.30 17.15 13.84
N LYS A 254 -17.83 18.35 14.15
CA LYS A 254 -18.25 19.10 15.34
C LYS A 254 -19.57 19.81 15.09
N ASP A 255 -20.21 20.26 16.16
CA ASP A 255 -21.44 21.06 16.08
C ASP A 255 -21.25 22.29 15.16
N GLU A 256 -22.25 22.54 14.32
CA GLU A 256 -22.28 23.59 13.30
C GLU A 256 -21.16 23.52 12.24
N GLU A 257 -20.37 22.44 12.19
CA GLU A 257 -19.34 22.25 11.17
C GLU A 257 -19.98 22.00 9.80
N ARG A 258 -19.46 22.67 8.77
CA ARG A 258 -19.96 22.54 7.40
C ARG A 258 -19.38 21.32 6.71
N ILE A 259 -20.24 20.39 6.33
CA ILE A 259 -19.90 19.13 5.66
C ILE A 259 -19.86 19.29 4.14
N ILE A 260 -20.85 19.97 3.58
CA ILE A 260 -20.98 20.24 2.14
C ILE A 260 -21.21 21.73 1.94
N THR A 261 -20.57 22.31 0.93
CA THR A 261 -20.85 23.68 0.48
C THR A 261 -21.68 23.67 -0.80
N GLN A 262 -22.76 24.45 -0.83
CA GLN A 262 -23.54 24.68 -2.04
C GLN A 262 -22.68 25.25 -3.17
N GLY A 263 -22.88 24.76 -4.40
CA GLY A 263 -22.17 25.20 -5.61
C GLY A 263 -20.83 24.52 -5.85
N GLU A 264 -20.30 23.74 -4.91
CA GLU A 264 -19.08 22.96 -5.12
C GLU A 264 -19.33 21.74 -5.99
N LYS A 265 -18.26 21.21 -6.59
CA LYS A 265 -18.33 19.95 -7.35
C LYS A 265 -18.52 18.79 -6.36
N ALA A 266 -19.44 17.89 -6.67
CA ALA A 266 -19.60 16.67 -5.88
C ALA A 266 -18.47 15.67 -6.15
N ASP A 267 -17.94 15.14 -5.05
CA ASP A 267 -16.79 14.24 -4.98
C ASP A 267 -17.07 12.99 -4.14
N CYS A 268 -18.08 13.04 -3.26
CA CYS A 268 -18.43 11.96 -2.36
C CYS A 268 -19.93 11.94 -1.97
N PHE A 269 -20.37 10.80 -1.45
CA PHE A 269 -21.69 10.52 -0.92
C PHE A 269 -21.59 10.28 0.58
N TYR A 270 -22.60 10.71 1.35
CA TYR A 270 -22.59 10.64 2.80
C TYR A 270 -23.79 9.86 3.36
N ILE A 271 -23.56 9.08 4.41
CA ILE A 271 -24.59 8.42 5.21
C ILE A 271 -24.36 8.80 6.68
N VAL A 272 -25.40 9.23 7.39
CA VAL A 272 -25.29 9.63 8.80
C VAL A 272 -25.20 8.37 9.67
N GLU A 273 -24.08 8.15 10.32
CA GLU A 273 -23.85 7.03 11.26
C GLU A 273 -24.41 7.35 12.65
N SER A 274 -24.15 8.55 13.14
CA SER A 274 -24.64 9.06 14.43
C SER A 274 -24.77 10.58 14.39
N GLY A 275 -25.62 11.14 15.24
CA GLY A 275 -25.94 12.57 15.24
C GLY A 275 -26.97 12.95 14.19
N GLU A 276 -27.01 14.23 13.87
CA GLU A 276 -27.95 14.82 12.92
C GLU A 276 -27.23 15.84 12.03
N VAL A 277 -27.75 16.05 10.83
CA VAL A 277 -27.31 17.12 9.92
C VAL A 277 -28.51 17.93 9.45
N LYS A 278 -28.32 19.23 9.28
CA LYS A 278 -29.29 20.14 8.66
C LYS A 278 -28.84 20.52 7.26
N ILE A 279 -29.77 20.43 6.31
CA ILE A 279 -29.56 20.79 4.92
C ILE A 279 -30.12 22.19 4.73
N MET A 280 -29.29 23.08 4.22
CA MET A 280 -29.59 24.50 4.06
C MET A 280 -29.41 24.91 2.59
N ILE A 281 -30.39 25.59 2.02
CA ILE A 281 -30.31 26.13 0.66
C ILE A 281 -30.33 27.65 0.73
N ARG A 282 -29.38 28.29 0.04
CA ARG A 282 -29.42 29.72 -0.20
C ARG A 282 -30.36 30.01 -1.37
N SER A 283 -31.45 30.74 -1.08
CA SER A 283 -32.38 31.18 -2.12
C SER A 283 -31.79 32.34 -2.93
N LYS A 284 -31.83 32.26 -4.27
CA LYS A 284 -31.57 33.40 -5.17
C LYS A 284 -32.85 34.18 -5.50
N THR A 285 -34.02 33.70 -5.10
CA THR A 285 -35.31 34.34 -5.40
C THR A 285 -35.60 35.49 -4.44
N LYS A 286 -34.95 36.63 -4.70
CA LYS A 286 -35.56 37.97 -4.78
C LYS A 286 -34.44 38.97 -5.08
N ALA A 287 -34.27 39.26 -6.36
CA ALA A 287 -33.51 40.40 -6.84
C ALA A 287 -34.08 41.69 -6.23
N GLY A 288 -33.55 42.11 -5.08
CA GLY A 288 -33.97 43.37 -4.45
C GLY A 288 -33.71 43.52 -2.96
N GLN A 289 -33.47 42.46 -2.19
CA GLN A 289 -33.17 42.61 -0.75
C GLN A 289 -31.94 41.80 -0.35
N GLN A 290 -31.12 42.44 0.48
CA GLN A 290 -29.77 42.10 0.92
C GLN A 290 -29.64 40.82 1.75
N ASP A 291 -30.63 39.93 1.74
CA ASP A 291 -30.65 38.78 2.61
C ASP A 291 -30.31 37.51 1.85
N ASN A 292 -29.01 37.23 1.86
CA ASN A 292 -28.36 36.00 1.46
C ASN A 292 -28.71 34.86 2.45
N THR A 293 -29.99 34.76 2.81
CA THR A 293 -30.53 33.94 3.89
C THR A 293 -30.56 32.48 3.48
N GLU A 294 -29.99 31.64 4.34
CA GLU A 294 -30.04 30.19 4.19
C GLU A 294 -31.34 29.68 4.82
N VAL A 295 -32.11 28.90 4.06
CA VAL A 295 -33.36 28.28 4.52
C VAL A 295 -33.11 26.80 4.77
N GLU A 296 -33.52 26.31 5.93
CA GLU A 296 -33.47 24.89 6.26
C GLU A 296 -34.52 24.15 5.44
N VAL A 297 -34.09 23.16 4.67
CA VAL A 297 -34.96 22.37 3.77
C VAL A 297 -35.29 21.00 4.33
N ALA A 298 -34.33 20.39 5.01
CA ALA A 298 -34.44 19.03 5.52
C ALA A 298 -33.41 18.80 6.62
N ARG A 299 -33.67 17.77 7.43
CA ARG A 299 -32.70 17.19 8.35
C ARG A 299 -32.52 15.71 8.07
N CYS A 300 -31.29 15.24 8.24
CA CYS A 300 -30.97 13.82 8.12
C CYS A 300 -30.38 13.32 9.44
N SER A 301 -30.97 12.25 9.94
CA SER A 301 -30.59 11.53 11.16
C SER A 301 -29.98 10.17 10.82
N ARG A 302 -29.59 9.40 11.83
CA ARG A 302 -28.94 8.07 11.68
C ARG A 302 -29.65 7.18 10.65
N GLY A 303 -28.86 6.65 9.70
CA GLY A 303 -29.32 5.77 8.62
C GLY A 303 -29.86 6.51 7.38
N GLN A 304 -30.09 7.82 7.47
CA GLN A 304 -30.38 8.66 6.31
C GLN A 304 -29.09 9.08 5.61
N TYR A 305 -29.22 9.46 4.34
CA TYR A 305 -28.12 9.83 3.48
C TYR A 305 -28.32 11.22 2.86
N PHE A 306 -27.24 11.79 2.32
CA PHE A 306 -27.28 13.06 1.61
C PHE A 306 -26.12 13.18 0.62
N GLY A 307 -26.27 14.09 -0.34
CA GLY A 307 -25.24 14.39 -1.34
C GLY A 307 -25.25 13.47 -2.56
N GLU A 308 -26.27 12.63 -2.71
CA GLU A 308 -26.52 11.80 -3.89
C GLU A 308 -26.90 12.61 -5.12
N LEU A 309 -27.65 13.71 -4.95
CA LEU A 309 -28.25 14.44 -6.06
C LEU A 309 -27.23 14.93 -7.08
N ALA A 310 -26.12 15.49 -6.59
CA ALA A 310 -25.05 16.02 -7.44
C ALA A 310 -24.26 14.91 -8.15
N LEU A 311 -24.19 13.70 -7.57
CA LEU A 311 -23.56 12.53 -8.20
C LEU A 311 -24.44 11.93 -9.29
N VAL A 312 -25.76 11.96 -9.12
CA VAL A 312 -26.70 11.40 -10.10
C VAL A 312 -26.99 12.36 -11.25
N THR A 313 -27.07 13.66 -10.97
CA THR A 313 -27.39 14.70 -11.97
C THR A 313 -26.17 15.29 -12.66
N ASN A 314 -24.96 15.01 -12.17
CA ASN A 314 -23.71 15.65 -12.61
C ASN A 314 -23.74 17.18 -12.55
N LYS A 315 -24.52 17.74 -11.61
CA LYS A 315 -24.60 19.17 -11.32
C LYS A 315 -23.82 19.52 -10.04
N PRO A 316 -23.45 20.80 -9.83
CA PRO A 316 -22.90 21.25 -8.55
C PRO A 316 -23.82 20.95 -7.37
N ARG A 317 -23.26 20.95 -6.14
CA ARG A 317 -24.03 20.74 -4.90
C ARG A 317 -25.19 21.72 -4.80
N ALA A 318 -26.41 21.21 -4.73
CA ALA A 318 -27.62 22.03 -4.69
C ALA A 318 -27.82 22.75 -3.34
N ALA A 319 -27.26 22.22 -2.26
CA ALA A 319 -27.44 22.72 -0.89
C ALA A 319 -26.13 22.62 -0.09
N SER A 320 -26.02 23.43 0.96
CA SER A 320 -25.02 23.30 2.00
C SER A 320 -25.54 22.34 3.08
N VAL A 321 -24.65 21.63 3.76
CA VAL A 321 -25.01 20.71 4.85
C VAL A 321 -24.14 21.00 6.05
N TYR A 322 -24.75 21.10 7.22
CA TYR A 322 -24.08 21.39 8.49
C TYR A 322 -24.40 20.30 9.52
N ALA A 323 -23.42 19.96 10.34
CA ALA A 323 -23.62 19.08 11.49
C ALA A 323 -24.46 19.78 12.58
N VAL A 324 -25.30 19.02 13.26
CA VAL A 324 -26.09 19.44 14.42
C VAL A 324 -25.66 18.58 15.59
N GLY A 325 -24.85 19.14 16.48
CA GLY A 325 -24.12 18.41 17.52
C GLY A 325 -22.90 17.66 16.97
N GLU A 326 -22.36 16.75 17.78
CA GLU A 326 -21.32 15.81 17.33
C GLU A 326 -21.92 14.77 16.38
N THR A 327 -21.52 14.84 15.11
CA THR A 327 -22.09 14.02 14.04
C THR A 327 -21.01 13.21 13.37
N LYS A 328 -21.28 11.92 13.14
CA LYS A 328 -20.38 11.02 12.43
C LYS A 328 -21.07 10.55 11.15
N CYS A 329 -20.36 10.67 10.03
CA CYS A 329 -20.86 10.26 8.73
C CYS A 329 -19.92 9.25 8.08
N LEU A 330 -20.51 8.28 7.40
CA LEU A 330 -19.82 7.38 6.49
C LEU A 330 -19.72 8.05 5.12
N VAL A 331 -18.56 7.93 4.48
CA VAL A 331 -18.23 8.64 3.23
C VAL A 331 -17.83 7.62 2.17
N ILE A 332 -18.46 7.72 1.00
CA ILE A 332 -18.13 6.93 -0.18
C ILE A 332 -17.68 7.90 -1.27
N ASP A 333 -16.48 7.71 -1.83
CA ASP A 333 -15.99 8.55 -2.93
C ASP A 333 -16.78 8.32 -4.23
N ILE A 334 -16.75 9.28 -5.16
CA ILE A 334 -17.48 9.22 -6.43
C ILE A 334 -17.08 8.01 -7.30
N GLN A 335 -15.80 7.62 -7.32
CA GLN A 335 -15.32 6.52 -8.17
C GLN A 335 -15.76 5.15 -7.63
N ALA A 336 -15.78 5.02 -6.31
CA ALA A 336 -16.30 3.89 -5.59
C ALA A 336 -17.82 3.84 -5.72
N PHE A 337 -18.50 4.98 -5.60
CA PHE A 337 -19.94 5.10 -5.79
C PHE A 337 -20.38 4.66 -7.19
N GLU A 338 -19.78 5.18 -8.26
CA GLU A 338 -20.15 4.80 -9.63
C GLU A 338 -19.92 3.31 -9.92
N ARG A 339 -18.82 2.76 -9.40
CA ARG A 339 -18.42 1.37 -9.63
C ARG A 339 -19.22 0.37 -8.81
N LEU A 340 -19.60 0.72 -7.59
CA LEU A 340 -20.25 -0.20 -6.62
C LEU A 340 -21.76 0.02 -6.53
N LEU A 341 -22.21 1.28 -6.63
CA LEU A 341 -23.61 1.67 -6.51
C LEU A 341 -24.27 1.98 -7.86
N GLY A 342 -23.59 1.67 -8.97
CA GLY A 342 -24.17 1.70 -10.31
C GLY A 342 -25.57 1.07 -10.39
N PRO A 343 -25.83 -0.12 -9.80
CA PRO A 343 -27.16 -0.72 -9.75
C PRO A 343 -28.19 0.08 -8.93
N CYS A 344 -27.74 0.80 -7.89
CA CYS A 344 -28.60 1.64 -7.04
C CYS A 344 -28.88 3.01 -7.65
N MET A 345 -28.19 3.40 -8.74
CA MET A 345 -28.43 4.67 -9.43
C MET A 345 -29.87 4.82 -9.88
N ASP A 346 -30.52 3.74 -10.31
CA ASP A 346 -31.90 3.79 -10.76
C ASP A 346 -32.88 3.98 -9.60
N ILE A 347 -32.59 3.42 -8.43
CA ILE A 347 -33.38 3.65 -7.20
C ILE A 347 -33.23 5.10 -6.76
N MET A 348 -32.00 5.63 -6.79
CA MET A 348 -31.74 7.03 -6.48
C MET A 348 -32.47 7.97 -7.45
N LYS A 349 -32.43 7.70 -8.76
CA LYS A 349 -33.15 8.48 -9.79
C LYS A 349 -34.66 8.52 -9.58
N ARG A 350 -35.27 7.42 -9.13
CA ARG A 350 -36.72 7.39 -8.82
C ARG A 350 -37.09 8.24 -7.62
N ASN A 351 -36.24 8.28 -6.60
CA ASN A 351 -36.47 9.11 -5.42
C ASN A 351 -36.14 10.59 -5.71
N ILE A 352 -35.24 10.88 -6.67
CA ILE A 352 -34.88 12.23 -7.07
C ILE A 352 -36.08 13.00 -7.65
N SER A 353 -36.99 12.39 -8.41
CA SER A 353 -38.14 13.12 -8.93
C SER A 353 -39.03 13.66 -7.81
N GLN A 354 -39.18 12.91 -6.71
CA GLN A 354 -39.91 13.39 -5.53
C GLN A 354 -39.19 14.56 -4.84
N TYR A 355 -37.85 14.55 -4.83
CA TYR A 355 -37.04 15.64 -4.30
C TYR A 355 -37.07 16.88 -5.19
N GLU A 356 -36.97 16.72 -6.52
CA GLU A 356 -37.10 17.84 -7.47
C GLU A 356 -38.49 18.47 -7.36
N ASP A 357 -39.54 17.67 -7.23
CA ASP A 357 -40.91 18.18 -7.00
C ASP A 357 -41.01 18.97 -5.68
N GLN A 358 -40.38 18.49 -4.60
CA GLN A 358 -40.33 19.19 -3.32
C GLN A 358 -39.50 20.48 -3.40
N LEU A 359 -38.33 20.45 -4.05
CA LEU A 359 -37.48 21.63 -4.24
C LEU A 359 -38.17 22.68 -5.11
N VAL A 360 -38.86 22.26 -6.17
CA VAL A 360 -39.66 23.15 -7.03
C VAL A 360 -40.85 23.71 -6.24
N ALA A 361 -41.47 22.93 -5.37
CA ALA A 361 -42.55 23.41 -4.50
C ALA A 361 -42.08 24.42 -3.43
N LEU A 362 -40.87 24.24 -2.89
CA LEU A 362 -40.27 25.11 -1.87
C LEU A 362 -39.67 26.41 -2.44
N PHE A 363 -39.10 26.38 -3.65
CA PHE A 363 -38.32 27.49 -4.21
C PHE A 363 -38.83 28.06 -5.54
N GLY A 364 -39.83 27.43 -6.18
CA GLY A 364 -40.34 27.85 -7.49
C GLY A 364 -39.61 27.18 -8.67
N THR A 365 -39.81 27.71 -9.87
CA THR A 365 -39.48 27.09 -11.18
C THR A 365 -38.07 26.50 -11.30
N SER A 366 -37.96 25.40 -12.06
CA SER A 366 -36.77 24.55 -12.28
C SER A 366 -35.49 25.24 -12.79
N ASP A 367 -35.53 26.54 -13.08
CA ASP A 367 -34.39 27.29 -13.63
C ASP A 367 -33.38 27.74 -12.57
N ASP A 368 -33.76 27.81 -11.28
CA ASP A 368 -32.83 28.12 -10.19
C ASP A 368 -31.89 26.95 -9.82
N LEU A 369 -32.21 25.74 -10.28
CA LEU A 369 -31.41 24.51 -10.17
C LEU A 369 -30.47 24.29 -11.38
N LYS A 370 -30.38 25.25 -12.31
CA LYS A 370 -29.60 25.13 -13.56
C LYS A 370 -28.28 25.90 -13.59
N HIS A 371 -27.86 26.57 -12.52
CA HIS A 371 -26.61 27.33 -12.52
C HIS A 371 -25.71 27.05 -11.32
#